data_AF-A0A0F9B586-F1
#
_entry.id   AF-A0A0F9B586-F1
#
_cell.length_a   1.000
_cell.length_b   1.000
_cell.length_c   1.000
_cell.angle_alpha   90.00
_cell.angle_beta   90.00
_cell.angle_gamma   90.00
#
_symmetry.space_group_name_H-M   'P 1'
#
loop_
_entity.id
_entity.type
_entity.pdbx_description
1 polymer ?
#
loop_
_entity_poly.entity_id
_entity_poly.type
_entity_poly.pdbx_seq_one_letter_code
_entity_poly.pdbx_strand_id
1 'polypeptide(L)'
;KGNPWYKRPIWVHRSIGTDNDSVVCLKTIGKKCPICIYREEQLKGGMDYKEAIKKPQLRNLYCLIPKGHKDYDEEIHIWDIANGNFQQELDNELDEAPELGIFPDPADGKTLRIRFSEDSFLGNKFAQASRIDFEDRKKKYKDSIMDKAPNLDEAFTVLSYKDLEQKFLEIENEEEEEEQTQSEKKRKKKSLKKKGKEKKVDKKGKKKCPHGHKLGKDFDDFDDCDKCEVRKACEKES
;
A
#
# COMPACT_ATOMS: atom_id res chain seq x y z
N LYS A 1 5.41 -4.48 -14.54
CA LYS A 1 5.51 -3.00 -14.50
C LYS A 1 4.23 -2.46 -15.12
N GLY A 2 3.46 -1.66 -14.37
CA GLY A 2 2.20 -1.08 -14.85
C GLY A 2 2.42 0.12 -15.77
N ASN A 3 1.31 0.70 -16.25
CA ASN A 3 1.37 1.94 -17.03
C ASN A 3 1.65 3.14 -16.10
N PRO A 4 2.48 4.11 -16.52
CA PRO A 4 2.66 5.34 -15.77
C PRO A 4 1.31 6.03 -15.63
N TRP A 5 0.91 6.29 -14.40
CA TRP A 5 -0.40 6.83 -14.12
C TRP A 5 -0.32 7.82 -12.97
N TYR A 6 -0.91 8.99 -13.16
CA TYR A 6 -0.76 10.14 -12.28
C TYR A 6 -1.79 10.18 -11.14
N LYS A 7 -2.80 9.31 -11.19
CA LYS A 7 -3.90 9.28 -10.21
C LYS A 7 -4.31 7.87 -9.78
N ARG A 8 -4.57 7.61 -8.50
CA ARG A 8 -5.11 6.33 -8.05
C ARG A 8 -6.46 6.53 -7.34
N PRO A 9 -7.58 6.15 -7.97
CA PRO A 9 -8.88 6.19 -7.30
C PRO A 9 -8.96 5.11 -6.22
N ILE A 10 -9.41 5.52 -5.03
CA ILE A 10 -9.63 4.65 -3.87
C ILE A 10 -11.00 4.94 -3.23
N TRP A 11 -11.69 3.88 -2.80
CA TRP A 11 -12.90 4.00 -2.00
C TRP A 11 -12.53 3.93 -0.52
N VAL A 12 -13.04 4.87 0.28
CA VAL A 12 -12.69 5.00 1.70
C VAL A 12 -13.95 5.05 2.56
N HIS A 13 -13.99 4.21 3.59
CA HIS A 13 -14.95 4.37 4.69
C HIS A 13 -14.33 5.30 5.74
N ARG A 14 -15.15 6.19 6.30
CA ARG A 14 -14.77 7.13 7.36
C ARG A 14 -15.61 6.89 8.60
N SER A 15 -15.12 7.34 9.74
CA SER A 15 -15.80 7.19 11.04
C SER A 15 -16.00 5.71 11.37
N ILE A 16 -14.95 4.91 11.20
CA ILE A 16 -14.95 3.48 11.55
C ILE A 16 -14.32 3.30 12.92
N GLY A 17 -15.04 2.60 13.80
CA GLY A 17 -14.67 2.41 15.20
C GLY A 17 -14.71 3.70 16.02
N THR A 18 -14.42 3.55 17.31
CA THR A 18 -14.34 4.58 18.34
C THR A 18 -13.32 5.68 18.01
N ASP A 19 -12.22 5.29 17.35
CA ASP A 19 -11.16 6.22 16.91
C ASP A 19 -11.56 7.05 15.67
N ASN A 20 -12.74 6.81 15.08
CA ASN A 20 -13.21 7.47 13.86
C ASN A 20 -12.25 7.32 12.66
N ASP A 21 -11.63 6.15 12.53
CA ASP A 21 -10.62 5.86 11.53
C ASP A 21 -11.15 5.94 10.09
N SER A 22 -10.21 6.17 9.17
CA SER A 22 -10.43 6.07 7.72
C SER A 22 -9.79 4.79 7.19
N VAL A 23 -10.59 3.91 6.60
CA VAL A 23 -10.14 2.61 6.08
C VAL A 23 -10.47 2.45 4.61
N VAL A 24 -9.57 1.81 3.86
CA VAL A 24 -9.79 1.54 2.44
C VAL A 24 -10.86 0.46 2.29
N CYS A 25 -11.91 0.78 1.52
CA CYS A 25 -12.96 -0.16 1.16
C CYS A 25 -12.42 -1.22 0.19
N LEU A 26 -12.78 -2.49 0.40
CA LEU A 26 -12.39 -3.60 -0.48
C LEU A 26 -12.91 -3.47 -1.91
N LYS A 27 -13.91 -2.61 -2.15
CA LYS A 27 -14.36 -2.22 -3.50
C LYS A 27 -13.24 -1.62 -4.34
N THR A 28 -12.24 -0.97 -3.73
CA THR A 28 -11.04 -0.43 -4.40
C THR A 28 -10.28 -1.49 -5.19
N ILE A 29 -10.30 -2.73 -4.72
CA ILE A 29 -9.65 -3.90 -5.35
C ILE A 29 -10.67 -4.89 -5.92
N GLY A 30 -11.92 -4.46 -6.13
CA GLY A 30 -12.99 -5.28 -6.70
C GLY A 30 -13.50 -6.42 -5.81
N LYS A 31 -13.16 -6.44 -4.52
CA LYS A 31 -13.63 -7.46 -3.57
C LYS A 31 -14.88 -6.98 -2.82
N LYS A 32 -15.67 -7.94 -2.32
CA LYS A 32 -16.81 -7.66 -1.43
C LYS A 32 -16.30 -7.06 -0.13
N CYS A 33 -16.97 -6.01 0.36
CA CYS A 33 -16.60 -5.29 1.57
C CYS A 33 -17.63 -5.57 2.69
N PRO A 34 -17.22 -6.01 3.89
CA PRO A 34 -18.13 -6.27 5.00
C PRO A 34 -18.97 -5.02 5.34
N ILE A 35 -18.33 -3.85 5.47
CA ILE A 35 -19.02 -2.58 5.80
C ILE A 35 -20.09 -2.22 4.77
N CYS A 36 -19.83 -2.48 3.47
CA CYS A 36 -20.83 -2.25 2.42
C CYS A 36 -22.00 -3.22 2.50
N ILE A 37 -21.75 -4.49 2.86
CA ILE A 37 -22.78 -5.51 3.03
C ILE A 37 -23.67 -5.14 4.22
N TYR A 38 -23.08 -4.83 5.38
CA TYR A 38 -23.82 -4.37 6.57
C TYR A 38 -24.71 -3.16 6.25
N ARG A 39 -24.18 -2.18 5.51
CA ARG A 39 -24.98 -1.04 5.06
C ARG A 39 -26.18 -1.47 4.20
N GLU A 40 -25.96 -2.37 3.25
CA GLU A 40 -27.01 -2.85 2.35
C GLU A 40 -28.11 -3.59 3.12
N GLU A 41 -27.74 -4.39 4.13
CA GLU A 41 -28.66 -5.07 5.03
C GLU A 41 -29.51 -4.10 5.86
N GLN A 42 -28.90 -3.04 6.42
CA GLN A 42 -29.63 -1.98 7.13
C GLN A 42 -30.71 -1.35 6.26
N LEU A 43 -30.36 -0.99 5.03
CA LEU A 43 -31.30 -0.36 4.09
C LEU A 43 -32.40 -1.33 3.65
N LYS A 44 -32.07 -2.60 3.40
CA LYS A 44 -33.05 -3.65 3.10
C LYS A 44 -33.99 -3.91 4.28
N GLY A 45 -33.49 -3.76 5.50
CA GLY A 45 -34.27 -3.82 6.74
C GLY A 45 -35.14 -2.59 7.00
N GLY A 46 -35.14 -1.58 6.11
CA GLY A 46 -35.97 -0.38 6.22
C GLY A 46 -35.38 0.74 7.06
N MET A 47 -34.09 0.66 7.44
CA MET A 47 -33.41 1.75 8.15
C MET A 47 -33.33 3.01 7.26
N ASP A 48 -33.53 4.19 7.87
CA ASP A 48 -33.42 5.45 7.15
C ASP A 48 -31.98 5.67 6.63
N TYR A 49 -31.87 6.24 5.44
CA TYR A 49 -30.58 6.49 4.80
C TYR A 49 -29.63 7.33 5.66
N LYS A 50 -30.16 8.28 6.45
CA LYS A 50 -29.37 9.17 7.31
C LYS A 50 -28.85 8.48 8.56
N GLU A 51 -29.53 7.42 9.00
CA GLU A 51 -29.16 6.61 10.17
C GLU A 51 -28.25 5.45 9.80
N ALA A 52 -28.40 4.92 8.58
CA ALA A 52 -27.56 3.84 8.07
C ALA A 52 -26.08 4.25 7.92
N ILE A 53 -25.19 3.26 8.01
CA ILE A 53 -23.73 3.42 7.88
C ILE A 53 -23.39 4.24 6.63
N LYS A 54 -22.56 5.28 6.72
CA LYS A 54 -22.24 6.13 5.57
C LYS A 54 -21.66 5.33 4.41
N LYS A 55 -22.09 5.67 3.19
CA LYS A 55 -21.52 5.10 1.96
C LYS A 55 -20.01 5.41 1.89
N PRO A 56 -19.17 4.52 1.33
CA PRO A 56 -17.77 4.84 1.11
C PRO A 56 -17.64 6.04 0.16
N GLN A 57 -16.66 6.88 0.41
CA GLN A 57 -16.34 8.05 -0.41
C GLN A 57 -15.26 7.69 -1.42
N LEU A 58 -15.46 8.09 -2.67
CA LEU A 58 -14.43 8.00 -3.70
C LEU A 58 -13.44 9.16 -3.52
N ARG A 59 -12.16 8.83 -3.39
CA ARG A 59 -11.04 9.76 -3.32
C ARG A 59 -10.01 9.40 -4.38
N ASN A 60 -9.17 10.36 -4.73
CA ASN A 60 -8.08 10.16 -5.69
C ASN A 60 -6.78 10.58 -5.03
N LEU A 61 -5.79 9.68 -5.08
CA LEU A 61 -4.41 9.98 -4.76
C LEU A 61 -3.71 10.47 -6.03
N TYR A 62 -3.11 11.65 -6.01
CA TYR A 62 -2.32 12.17 -7.13
C TYR A 62 -0.85 12.21 -6.78
N CYS A 63 0.00 11.84 -7.74
CA CYS A 63 1.42 12.14 -7.69
C CYS A 63 1.63 13.48 -8.41
N LEU A 64 1.98 14.54 -7.66
CA LEU A 64 2.10 15.90 -8.21
C LEU A 64 3.33 16.65 -7.70
N ILE A 65 3.64 17.76 -8.36
CA ILE A 65 4.67 18.70 -7.92
C ILE A 65 4.00 20.06 -7.75
N PRO A 66 3.84 20.56 -6.50
CA PRO A 66 3.26 21.87 -6.28
C PRO A 66 4.20 22.94 -6.82
N LYS A 67 3.63 23.94 -7.50
CA LYS A 67 4.40 25.05 -8.10
C LYS A 67 4.13 26.35 -7.36
N GLY A 68 5.19 26.98 -6.87
CA GLY A 68 5.10 28.22 -6.10
C GLY A 68 4.23 28.13 -4.84
N HIS A 69 4.09 26.94 -4.24
CA HIS A 69 3.36 26.78 -2.99
C HIS A 69 4.20 27.26 -1.80
N LYS A 70 3.56 27.86 -0.80
CA LYS A 70 4.27 28.44 0.35
C LYS A 70 4.80 27.37 1.31
N ASP A 71 4.00 26.32 1.52
CA ASP A 71 4.27 25.30 2.54
C ASP A 71 4.88 24.01 2.00
N TYR A 72 5.03 23.88 0.68
CA TYR A 72 5.53 22.67 0.05
C TYR A 72 6.61 23.00 -0.98
N ASP A 73 7.73 22.28 -0.88
CA ASP A 73 8.79 22.34 -1.87
C ASP A 73 8.32 21.81 -3.23
N GLU A 74 8.95 22.29 -4.31
CA GLU A 74 8.67 21.85 -5.68
C GLU A 74 9.24 20.45 -6.00
N GLU A 75 8.94 19.49 -5.14
CA GLU A 75 9.28 18.08 -5.25
C GLU A 75 8.02 17.23 -5.43
N ILE A 76 8.16 15.91 -5.57
CA ILE A 76 7.03 15.01 -5.76
C ILE A 76 6.31 14.81 -4.41
N HIS A 77 5.01 15.08 -4.39
CA HIS A 77 4.13 14.84 -3.25
C HIS A 77 2.95 13.96 -3.65
N ILE A 78 2.37 13.28 -2.65
CA ILE A 78 1.09 12.59 -2.78
C ILE A 78 -0.01 13.52 -2.27
N TRP A 79 -0.98 13.82 -3.13
CA TRP A 79 -2.13 14.63 -2.76
C TRP A 79 -3.41 13.80 -2.76
N ASP A 80 -4.07 13.71 -1.61
CA ASP A 80 -5.34 13.01 -1.44
C ASP A 80 -6.51 14.00 -1.42
N ILE A 81 -7.41 13.87 -2.39
CA ILE A 81 -8.61 14.72 -2.49
C ILE A 81 -9.86 13.90 -2.85
N ALA A 82 -11.02 14.36 -2.35
CA ALA A 82 -12.30 13.75 -2.68
C ALA A 82 -12.60 13.92 -4.17
N ASN A 83 -13.19 12.89 -4.79
CA ASN A 83 -13.48 12.90 -6.22
C ASN A 83 -14.35 14.10 -6.63
N GLY A 84 -15.38 14.42 -5.85
CA GLY A 84 -16.26 15.54 -6.13
C GLY A 84 -15.62 16.92 -5.96
N ASN A 85 -14.53 17.03 -5.21
CA ASN A 85 -13.91 18.32 -4.93
C ASN A 85 -12.93 18.76 -6.03
N PHE A 86 -12.50 17.85 -6.91
CA PHE A 86 -11.52 18.16 -7.95
C PHE A 86 -11.69 17.31 -9.21
N GLN A 87 -11.74 15.98 -9.07
CA GLN A 87 -11.71 15.08 -10.22
C GLN A 87 -12.92 15.25 -11.14
N GLN A 88 -14.12 15.52 -10.60
CA GLN A 88 -15.30 15.79 -11.43
C GLN A 88 -15.12 17.01 -12.31
N GLU A 89 -14.57 18.10 -11.77
CA GLU A 89 -14.31 19.31 -12.55
C GLU A 89 -13.22 19.05 -13.59
N LEU A 90 -12.17 18.32 -13.23
CA LEU A 90 -11.14 17.91 -14.18
C LEU A 90 -11.71 17.04 -15.32
N ASP A 91 -12.59 16.10 -15.02
CA ASP A 91 -13.23 15.26 -16.03
C ASP A 91 -14.11 16.10 -16.96
N ASN A 92 -14.89 17.06 -16.43
CA ASN A 92 -15.68 17.98 -17.26
C ASN A 92 -14.81 18.77 -18.25
N GLU A 93 -13.71 19.36 -17.77
CA GLU A 93 -12.78 20.13 -18.62
C GLU A 93 -12.12 19.24 -19.70
N LEU A 94 -11.80 17.98 -19.37
CA LEU A 94 -11.22 17.03 -20.31
C LEU A 94 -12.25 16.45 -21.29
N ASP A 95 -13.51 16.34 -20.90
CA ASP A 95 -14.59 15.93 -21.80
C ASP A 95 -14.87 17.04 -22.84
N GLU A 96 -14.76 18.31 -22.44
CA GLU A 96 -14.88 19.46 -23.35
C GLU A 96 -13.65 19.63 -24.25
N ALA A 97 -12.45 19.38 -23.72
CA ALA A 97 -11.18 19.51 -24.43
C ALA A 97 -10.25 18.27 -24.26
N PRO A 98 -10.55 17.15 -24.94
CA PRO A 98 -9.82 15.88 -24.78
C PRO A 98 -8.33 15.96 -25.08
N GLU A 99 -7.90 16.90 -25.93
CA GLU A 99 -6.49 17.15 -26.25
C GLU A 99 -5.67 17.60 -25.03
N LEU A 100 -6.32 18.18 -24.01
CA LEU A 100 -5.69 18.56 -22.76
C LEU A 100 -5.34 17.35 -21.88
N GLY A 101 -5.86 16.16 -22.21
CA GLY A 101 -5.56 14.90 -21.51
C GLY A 101 -4.08 14.51 -21.50
N ILE A 102 -3.25 15.12 -22.36
CA ILE A 102 -1.78 14.98 -22.36
C ILE A 102 -1.11 15.67 -21.16
N PHE A 103 -1.86 16.45 -20.36
CA PHE A 103 -1.30 17.25 -19.27
C PHE A 103 -0.38 16.52 -18.27
N PRO A 104 -0.54 15.22 -17.93
CA PRO A 104 0.33 14.58 -16.96
C PRO A 104 1.66 14.10 -17.56
N ASP A 105 1.81 14.09 -18.89
CA ASP A 105 3.03 13.64 -19.55
C ASP A 105 4.25 14.48 -19.10
N PRO A 106 5.41 13.91 -18.74
CA PRO A 106 6.57 14.67 -18.26
C PRO A 106 7.16 15.66 -19.27
N ALA A 107 7.16 15.32 -20.54
CA ALA A 107 7.84 16.09 -21.58
C ALA A 107 6.90 17.11 -22.23
N ASP A 108 5.72 16.67 -22.68
CA ASP A 108 4.78 17.44 -23.50
C ASP A 108 3.50 17.84 -22.75
N GLY A 109 3.39 17.44 -21.48
CA GLY A 109 2.26 17.80 -20.64
C GLY A 109 2.23 19.27 -20.21
N LYS A 110 1.20 19.60 -19.42
CA LYS A 110 0.86 20.96 -18.97
C LYS A 110 0.93 21.06 -17.46
N THR A 111 0.91 22.28 -16.94
CA THR A 111 0.76 22.56 -15.50
C THR A 111 -0.70 22.91 -15.24
N LEU A 112 -1.32 22.25 -14.27
CA LEU A 112 -2.66 22.63 -13.83
C LEU A 112 -2.56 23.83 -12.88
N ARG A 113 -3.27 24.91 -13.20
CA ARG A 113 -3.51 26.01 -12.28
C ARG A 113 -4.95 25.92 -11.79
N ILE A 114 -5.07 25.46 -10.56
CA ILE A 114 -6.36 25.16 -9.93
C ILE A 114 -6.76 26.31 -9.01
N ARG A 115 -7.99 26.78 -9.13
CA ARG A 115 -8.60 27.70 -8.15
C ARG A 115 -9.63 26.94 -7.33
N PHE A 116 -9.55 27.10 -6.02
CA PHE A 116 -10.53 26.57 -5.08
C PHE A 116 -11.43 27.68 -4.58
N SER A 117 -12.72 27.39 -4.48
CA SER A 117 -13.69 28.18 -3.74
C SER A 117 -14.18 27.40 -2.52
N GLU A 118 -14.62 28.11 -1.50
CA GLU A 118 -15.37 27.50 -0.40
C GLU A 118 -16.77 27.16 -0.89
N ASP A 119 -17.16 25.91 -0.71
CA ASP A 119 -18.53 25.44 -0.85
C ASP A 119 -19.02 24.86 0.48
N SER A 120 -20.33 24.71 0.64
CA SER A 120 -20.94 24.22 1.88
C SER A 120 -22.02 23.18 1.60
N PHE A 121 -21.95 22.05 2.30
CA PHE A 121 -22.93 20.99 2.22
C PHE A 121 -23.30 20.51 3.61
N LEU A 122 -24.60 20.54 3.94
CA LEU A 122 -25.14 20.15 5.24
C LEU A 122 -24.40 20.82 6.42
N GLY A 123 -24.07 22.11 6.27
CA GLY A 123 -23.36 22.89 7.30
C GLY A 123 -21.84 22.69 7.35
N ASN A 124 -21.28 21.73 6.60
CA ASN A 124 -19.84 21.54 6.50
C ASN A 124 -19.27 22.32 5.31
N LYS A 125 -18.23 23.12 5.57
CA LYS A 125 -17.51 23.85 4.53
C LYS A 125 -16.37 23.02 3.98
N PHE A 126 -16.14 23.08 2.68
CA PHE A 126 -15.04 22.39 2.01
C PHE A 126 -14.51 23.19 0.82
N ALA A 127 -13.26 22.96 0.46
CA ALA A 127 -12.68 23.52 -0.76
C ALA A 127 -13.09 22.67 -1.96
N GLN A 128 -13.65 23.30 -2.98
CA GLN A 128 -14.00 22.70 -4.26
C GLN A 128 -13.29 23.45 -5.40
N ALA A 129 -12.75 22.71 -6.36
CA ALA A 129 -12.19 23.27 -7.57
C ALA A 129 -13.31 23.98 -8.36
N SER A 130 -13.11 25.26 -8.63
CA SER A 130 -14.06 26.10 -9.37
C SER A 130 -13.56 26.49 -10.75
N ARG A 131 -12.26 26.30 -11.01
CA ARG A 131 -11.64 26.55 -12.31
C ARG A 131 -10.31 25.81 -12.41
N ILE A 132 -10.08 25.17 -13.55
CA ILE A 132 -8.83 24.49 -13.87
C ILE A 132 -8.29 25.07 -15.17
N ASP A 133 -7.22 25.87 -15.07
CA ASP A 133 -6.52 26.38 -16.24
C ASP A 133 -5.34 25.44 -16.58
N PHE A 134 -5.12 25.15 -17.87
CA PHE A 134 -4.01 24.33 -18.34
C PHE A 134 -2.91 25.21 -18.94
N GLU A 135 -1.83 25.44 -18.19
CA GLU A 135 -0.73 26.32 -18.57
C GLU A 135 0.45 25.54 -19.17
N ASP A 136 1.11 26.10 -20.18
CA ASP A 136 2.32 25.49 -20.74
C ASP A 136 3.47 25.48 -19.73
N ARG A 137 4.24 24.40 -19.72
CA ARG A 137 5.39 24.26 -18.81
C ARG A 137 6.55 25.11 -19.30
N LYS A 138 7.14 25.88 -18.38
CA LYS A 138 8.36 26.67 -18.66
C LYS A 138 9.56 25.79 -19.05
N LYS A 139 9.63 24.57 -18.51
CA LYS A 139 10.68 23.58 -18.78
C LYS A 139 10.07 22.19 -18.83
N LYS A 140 10.46 21.40 -19.82
CA LYS A 140 10.10 19.99 -19.92
C LYS A 140 10.77 19.20 -18.78
N TYR A 141 10.06 18.23 -18.21
CA TYR A 141 10.70 17.27 -17.32
C TYR A 141 11.39 16.18 -18.13
N LYS A 142 12.42 15.59 -17.54
CA LYS A 142 13.05 14.38 -18.07
C LYS A 142 12.27 13.17 -17.58
N ASP A 143 12.19 12.12 -18.39
CA ASP A 143 11.53 10.86 -18.04
C ASP A 143 12.06 10.23 -16.75
N SER A 144 13.33 10.51 -16.39
CA SER A 144 13.93 10.13 -15.12
C SER A 144 13.19 10.61 -13.87
N ILE A 145 12.24 11.55 -14.02
CA ILE A 145 11.36 11.96 -12.92
C ILE A 145 10.44 10.82 -12.47
N MET A 146 10.10 9.90 -13.38
CA MET A 146 9.28 8.72 -13.08
C MET A 146 9.99 7.75 -12.15
N ASP A 147 11.32 7.69 -12.18
CA ASP A 147 12.10 6.84 -11.26
C ASP A 147 12.02 7.33 -9.80
N LYS A 148 11.66 8.61 -9.61
CA LYS A 148 11.45 9.21 -8.28
C LYS A 148 9.99 9.16 -7.83
N ALA A 149 9.06 8.87 -8.74
CA ALA A 149 7.64 8.88 -8.43
C ALA A 149 7.30 7.66 -7.55
N PRO A 150 6.58 7.85 -6.42
CA PRO A 150 6.16 6.76 -5.58
C PRO A 150 5.12 5.88 -6.31
N ASN A 151 5.11 4.58 -5.99
CA ASN A 151 4.05 3.69 -6.46
C ASN A 151 2.76 3.99 -5.70
N LEU A 152 1.74 4.51 -6.41
CA LEU A 152 0.45 4.86 -5.79
C LEU A 152 -0.33 3.64 -5.28
N ASP A 153 -0.09 2.43 -5.82
CA ASP A 153 -0.71 1.21 -5.30
C ASP A 153 -0.15 0.80 -3.92
N GLU A 154 1.05 1.26 -3.57
CA GLU A 154 1.69 1.01 -2.28
C GLU A 154 1.42 2.15 -1.27
N ALA A 155 0.78 3.24 -1.71
CA ALA A 155 0.49 4.41 -0.89
C ALA A 155 -0.68 4.21 0.09
N PHE A 156 -1.36 3.06 0.06
CA PHE A 156 -2.48 2.75 0.95
C PHE A 156 -2.46 1.29 1.39
N THR A 157 -2.94 1.03 2.61
CA THR A 157 -3.06 -0.32 3.15
C THR A 157 -4.48 -0.83 2.97
N VAL A 158 -4.62 -2.05 2.45
CA VAL A 158 -5.91 -2.74 2.33
C VAL A 158 -5.95 -3.88 3.33
N LEU A 159 -6.85 -3.78 4.30
CA LEU A 159 -7.08 -4.81 5.32
C LEU A 159 -7.70 -6.07 4.68
N SER A 160 -7.57 -7.22 5.36
CA SER A 160 -8.32 -8.40 4.95
C SER A 160 -9.81 -8.23 5.24
N TYR A 161 -10.66 -9.12 4.70
CA TYR A 161 -12.09 -9.09 5.02
C TYR A 161 -12.33 -9.22 6.53
N LYS A 162 -11.62 -10.16 7.18
CA LYS A 162 -11.76 -10.42 8.61
C LYS A 162 -11.30 -9.23 9.44
N ASP A 163 -10.12 -8.69 9.18
CA ASP A 163 -9.58 -7.56 9.96
C ASP A 163 -10.45 -6.31 9.79
N LEU A 164 -11.00 -6.09 8.58
CA LEU A 164 -11.89 -4.97 8.32
C LEU A 164 -13.25 -5.14 9.03
N GLU A 165 -13.76 -6.37 9.11
CA GLU A 165 -14.99 -6.70 9.86
C GLU A 165 -14.78 -6.57 11.36
N GLN A 166 -13.68 -7.12 11.90
CA GLN A 166 -13.30 -6.98 13.31
C GLN A 166 -13.13 -5.52 13.71
N LYS A 167 -12.39 -4.74 12.91
CA LYS A 167 -12.23 -3.30 13.14
C LYS A 167 -13.54 -2.53 13.06
N PHE A 168 -14.47 -2.96 12.21
CA PHE A 168 -15.78 -2.33 12.09
C PHE A 168 -16.72 -2.67 13.26
N LEU A 169 -16.72 -3.93 13.71
CA LEU A 169 -17.58 -4.42 14.79
C LEU A 169 -16.97 -4.23 16.18
N GLU A 170 -15.73 -3.74 16.27
CA GLU A 170 -14.96 -3.59 17.51
C GLU A 170 -14.83 -4.91 18.28
N ILE A 171 -14.70 -6.01 17.56
CA ILE A 171 -14.48 -7.32 18.15
C ILE A 171 -13.00 -7.41 18.54
N GLU A 172 -12.72 -7.53 19.84
CA GLU A 172 -11.39 -7.85 20.35
C GLU A 172 -10.97 -9.23 19.84
N ASN A 173 -9.84 -9.30 19.17
CA ASN A 173 -9.31 -10.56 18.66
C ASN A 173 -8.55 -11.26 19.80
N GLU A 174 -9.18 -12.21 20.49
CA GLU A 174 -8.52 -13.07 21.49
C GLU A 174 -7.41 -13.95 20.87
N GLU A 175 -7.31 -14.01 19.53
CA GLU A 175 -6.31 -14.81 18.81
C GLU A 175 -4.96 -14.09 18.58
N GLU A 176 -4.78 -12.83 19.00
CA GLU A 176 -3.49 -12.12 18.87
C GLU A 176 -2.48 -12.40 20.01
N GLU A 177 -2.85 -13.14 21.06
CA GLU A 177 -1.89 -13.52 22.13
C GLU A 177 -1.15 -14.85 21.90
N GLU A 178 -1.51 -15.68 20.92
CA GLU A 178 -0.88 -17.00 20.76
C GLU A 178 0.30 -17.09 19.77
N GLU A 179 0.48 -16.12 18.85
CA GLU A 179 1.63 -16.17 17.91
C GLU A 179 2.91 -15.44 18.39
N GLN A 180 2.87 -14.67 19.49
CA GLN A 180 4.06 -14.00 20.01
C GLN A 180 4.82 -14.79 21.09
N THR A 181 4.34 -15.95 21.55
CA THR A 181 4.92 -16.66 22.72
C THR A 181 5.94 -17.76 22.41
N GLN A 182 6.19 -18.12 21.14
CA GLN A 182 7.24 -19.11 20.80
C GLN A 182 8.57 -18.52 20.29
N SER A 183 8.62 -17.25 19.88
CA SER A 183 9.86 -16.67 19.32
C SER A 183 10.80 -16.05 20.37
N GLU A 184 10.30 -15.69 21.56
CA GLU A 184 11.09 -14.94 22.56
C GLU A 184 11.81 -15.77 23.65
N LYS A 185 11.51 -17.08 23.80
CA LYS A 185 12.16 -17.91 24.83
C LYS A 185 13.61 -18.32 24.54
N LYS A 186 14.21 -17.93 23.41
CA LYS A 186 15.62 -18.24 23.10
C LYS A 186 16.62 -17.09 23.25
N ARG A 187 16.19 -15.86 23.56
CA ARG A 187 17.11 -14.69 23.60
C ARG A 187 17.62 -14.26 24.98
N LYS A 188 17.14 -14.85 26.08
CA LYS A 188 17.68 -14.59 27.44
C LYS A 188 18.54 -15.75 27.95
N LYS A 189 19.76 -15.87 27.45
CA LYS A 189 20.89 -16.35 28.27
C LYS A 189 22.22 -16.02 27.58
N LYS A 190 23.02 -15.20 28.29
CA LYS A 190 24.45 -14.91 28.14
C LYS A 190 24.82 -13.64 27.36
N SER A 191 24.45 -12.49 27.92
CA SER A 191 25.40 -11.39 28.05
C SER A 191 26.36 -11.68 29.23
N LEU A 192 27.59 -11.14 29.17
CA LEU A 192 28.71 -11.21 30.14
C LEU A 192 29.82 -12.25 29.83
N LYS A 193 30.81 -11.88 29.01
CA LYS A 193 32.18 -11.55 29.50
C LYS A 193 33.14 -11.16 28.36
N LYS A 194 33.95 -10.14 28.67
CA LYS A 194 34.97 -9.46 27.86
C LYS A 194 36.25 -10.28 27.67
N LYS A 195 36.95 -9.96 26.57
CA LYS A 195 38.41 -9.95 26.31
C LYS A 195 39.19 -11.27 26.13
N GLY A 196 39.54 -11.53 24.87
CA GLY A 196 40.92 -11.51 24.35
C GLY A 196 41.80 -12.77 24.49
N LYS A 197 42.14 -13.40 23.35
CA LYS A 197 43.52 -13.72 22.89
C LYS A 197 43.51 -14.58 21.62
N GLU A 198 44.49 -14.33 20.78
CA GLU A 198 44.85 -15.06 19.55
C GLU A 198 45.15 -16.56 19.78
N LYS A 199 44.82 -17.41 18.80
CA LYS A 199 45.77 -18.28 18.04
C LYS A 199 45.07 -19.40 17.25
N LYS A 200 45.46 -19.49 15.97
CA LYS A 200 45.75 -20.66 15.11
C LYS A 200 45.08 -22.04 15.35
N VAL A 201 44.47 -22.52 14.24
CA VAL A 201 44.73 -23.82 13.55
C VAL A 201 44.00 -25.10 13.99
N ASP A 202 43.55 -25.82 12.93
CA ASP A 202 43.29 -27.27 12.73
C ASP A 202 41.88 -27.90 12.90
N LYS A 203 41.35 -28.32 11.73
CA LYS A 203 40.78 -29.63 11.37
C LYS A 203 39.91 -30.42 12.36
N LYS A 204 38.62 -30.59 12.03
CA LYS A 204 37.95 -31.86 11.62
C LYS A 204 36.45 -31.84 11.94
N GLY A 205 35.64 -32.26 10.97
CA GLY A 205 34.49 -33.12 11.22
C GLY A 205 33.12 -32.46 11.40
N LYS A 206 32.40 -32.30 10.28
CA LYS A 206 31.04 -32.82 10.02
C LYS A 206 30.52 -32.15 8.75
N LYS A 207 30.67 -32.83 7.62
CA LYS A 207 30.06 -32.40 6.36
C LYS A 207 28.54 -32.50 6.57
N LYS A 208 27.80 -31.46 6.23
CA LYS A 208 26.33 -31.49 6.12
C LYS A 208 25.99 -31.52 4.64
N CYS A 209 24.85 -32.11 4.26
CA CYS A 209 24.41 -32.05 2.88
C CYS A 209 24.22 -30.58 2.48
N PRO A 210 24.84 -30.10 1.39
CA PRO A 210 24.69 -28.72 0.93
C PRO A 210 23.24 -28.41 0.50
N HIS A 211 22.47 -29.43 0.12
CA HIS A 211 21.06 -29.33 -0.26
C HIS A 211 20.10 -29.48 0.95
N GLY A 212 20.62 -29.61 2.17
CA GLY A 212 19.80 -29.64 3.41
C GLY A 212 19.24 -31.01 3.80
N HIS A 213 19.50 -32.06 3.03
CA HIS A 213 19.08 -33.45 3.33
C HIS A 213 19.99 -34.15 4.36
N LYS A 214 19.58 -35.34 4.84
CA LYS A 214 20.39 -36.12 5.79
C LYS A 214 21.38 -37.01 5.05
N LEU A 215 22.67 -36.72 5.20
CA LEU A 215 23.75 -37.58 4.68
C LEU A 215 23.60 -39.01 5.23
N GLY A 216 23.78 -40.00 4.35
CA GLY A 216 23.69 -41.43 4.66
C GLY A 216 22.27 -42.01 4.69
N LYS A 217 21.23 -41.19 4.86
CA LYS A 217 19.84 -41.69 4.94
C LYS A 217 19.04 -41.52 3.66
N ASP A 218 19.30 -40.42 2.94
CA ASP A 218 18.55 -40.02 1.75
C ASP A 218 19.43 -40.17 0.49
N PHE A 219 20.26 -41.24 0.42
CA PHE A 219 21.21 -41.44 -0.67
C PHE A 219 20.49 -41.94 -1.93
N ASP A 220 20.55 -41.15 -3.00
CA ASP A 220 19.93 -41.43 -4.32
C ASP A 220 18.39 -41.26 -4.38
N ASP A 221 17.78 -40.69 -3.33
CA ASP A 221 16.33 -40.45 -3.27
C ASP A 221 15.88 -39.16 -3.99
N PHE A 222 16.82 -38.29 -4.39
CA PHE A 222 16.53 -36.97 -4.95
C PHE A 222 17.41 -36.69 -6.19
N ASP A 223 16.83 -36.07 -7.23
CA ASP A 223 17.51 -35.73 -8.50
C ASP A 223 18.79 -34.90 -8.30
N ASP A 224 18.87 -34.13 -7.22
CA ASP A 224 20.04 -33.32 -6.86
C ASP A 224 21.23 -34.18 -6.36
N CYS A 225 21.01 -35.45 -6.01
CA CYS A 225 22.05 -36.38 -5.56
C CYS A 225 23.00 -36.79 -6.70
N ASP A 226 22.54 -36.81 -7.95
CA ASP A 226 23.34 -37.14 -9.14
C ASP A 226 24.47 -36.15 -9.42
N LYS A 227 24.29 -34.91 -8.97
CA LYS A 227 25.27 -33.84 -9.18
C LYS A 227 25.94 -33.38 -7.89
N CYS A 228 25.71 -34.08 -6.78
CA CYS A 228 26.16 -33.66 -5.46
C CYS A 228 27.65 -33.98 -5.22
N GLU A 229 28.45 -32.95 -4.95
CA GLU A 229 29.90 -33.08 -4.71
C GLU A 229 30.25 -33.88 -3.44
N VAL A 230 29.31 -33.99 -2.50
CA VAL A 230 29.46 -34.80 -1.28
C VAL A 230 28.83 -36.19 -1.39
N ARG A 231 28.39 -36.63 -2.58
CA ARG A 231 27.80 -37.96 -2.83
C ARG A 231 28.67 -39.09 -2.29
N LYS A 232 29.99 -39.05 -2.52
CA LYS A 232 30.96 -40.05 -2.01
C LYS A 232 31.08 -40.09 -0.48
N ALA A 233 30.72 -39.01 0.21
CA ALA A 233 30.67 -38.99 1.67
C ALA A 233 29.31 -39.50 2.18
N CYS A 234 28.23 -39.25 1.42
CA CYS A 234 26.90 -39.77 1.68
C CYS A 234 26.85 -41.30 1.51
N GLU A 235 27.45 -41.85 0.45
CA GLU A 235 27.57 -43.29 0.21
C GLU A 235 28.30 -44.04 1.33
N LYS A 236 29.29 -43.40 1.97
CA LYS A 236 30.06 -43.99 3.07
C LYS A 236 29.34 -43.99 4.42
N GLU A 237 28.31 -43.16 4.56
CA GLU A 237 27.47 -43.10 5.77
C GLU A 237 26.09 -43.76 5.56
N SER A 238 25.85 -44.34 4.37
CA SER A 238 24.63 -45.07 3.99
C SER A 238 24.71 -46.55 4.36
#